data_AF-A0A2G2QQH7-F1
#
_entry.id   AF-A0A2G2QQH7-F1
#
_cell.length_a   1.000
_cell.length_b   1.000
_cell.length_c   1.000
_cell.angle_alpha   90.00
_cell.angle_beta   90.00
_cell.angle_gamma   90.00
#
_symmetry.space_group_name_H-M   'P 1'
#
loop_
_entity.id
_entity.type
_entity.pdbx_description
1 polymer ?
#
loop_
_entity_poly.entity_id
_entity_poly.type
_entity_poly.pdbx_seq_one_letter_code
_entity_poly.pdbx_strand_id
1 'polypeptide(L)'
;NERANISLLAAGAWKSGAVALEEYSAEKYNDQEDVKTYPGRSDLYIASSRNAQDNKFHEVVIEAKLAWLPIPITRNVSNLLNIAKEDAKKNSNEDARIGVCFYPLKVPSSDDRKPTQAKDIARKSIKYFLAKFDANPPDLVAWSIPVTLKPTPWEDLDDKPHYFPGVIMAMKLVTK
;
A
#
# COMPACT_ATOMS: atom_id res chain seq x y z
N ASN A 1 2.06 3.66 10.39
CA ASN A 1 2.35 2.24 10.68
C ASN A 1 2.04 1.45 9.41
N GLU A 2 3.05 0.86 8.77
CA GLU A 2 2.91 0.06 7.55
C GLU A 2 2.23 -1.28 7.82
N ARG A 3 2.63 -1.98 8.88
CA ARG A 3 2.04 -3.26 9.31
C ARG A 3 0.54 -3.17 9.53
N ALA A 4 0.03 -2.12 10.16
CA ALA A 4 -1.41 -1.95 10.34
C ALA A 4 -2.20 -1.90 9.01
N ASN A 5 -1.61 -1.35 7.95
CA ASN A 5 -2.24 -1.34 6.62
C ASN A 5 -2.14 -2.71 5.94
N ILE A 6 -1.02 -3.41 6.12
CA ILE A 6 -0.86 -4.80 5.66
C ILE A 6 -1.89 -5.72 6.33
N SER A 7 -2.08 -5.61 7.65
CA SER A 7 -3.07 -6.41 8.38
C SER A 7 -4.50 -6.17 7.92
N LEU A 8 -4.83 -4.94 7.49
CA LEU A 8 -6.14 -4.64 6.91
C LEU A 8 -6.33 -5.36 5.57
N LEU A 9 -5.30 -5.39 4.72
CA LEU A 9 -5.31 -6.13 3.47
C LEU A 9 -5.43 -7.64 3.70
N ALA A 10 -4.67 -8.18 4.67
CA ALA A 10 -4.75 -9.57 5.10
C ALA A 10 -6.17 -9.93 5.57
N ALA A 11 -6.78 -9.09 6.41
CA ALA A 11 -8.17 -9.28 6.86
C ALA A 11 -9.18 -9.25 5.68
N GLY A 12 -8.93 -8.41 4.67
CA GLY A 12 -9.71 -8.39 3.43
C GLY A 12 -9.63 -9.71 2.65
N ALA A 13 -8.43 -10.30 2.56
CA ALA A 13 -8.22 -11.61 1.95
C ALA A 13 -8.99 -12.71 2.70
N TRP A 14 -8.86 -12.77 4.03
CA TRP A 14 -9.63 -13.69 4.89
C TRP A 14 -11.14 -13.55 4.70
N LYS A 15 -11.64 -12.31 4.68
CA LYS A 15 -13.05 -12.03 4.44
C LYS A 15 -13.54 -12.49 3.05
N SER A 16 -12.63 -12.55 2.08
CA SER A 16 -12.89 -13.02 0.72
C SER A 16 -12.74 -14.53 0.56
N GLY A 17 -12.45 -15.27 1.64
CA GLY A 17 -12.26 -16.71 1.63
C GLY A 17 -10.86 -17.17 1.22
N ALA A 18 -9.91 -16.24 1.10
CA ALA A 18 -8.49 -16.54 0.94
C ALA A 18 -7.80 -16.70 2.31
N VAL A 19 -6.57 -17.22 2.32
CA VAL A 19 -5.69 -17.24 3.49
C VAL A 19 -4.61 -16.20 3.29
N ALA A 20 -4.21 -15.52 4.36
CA ALA A 20 -3.13 -14.55 4.31
C ALA A 20 -2.15 -14.72 5.48
N LEU A 21 -0.85 -14.60 5.19
CA LEU A 21 0.25 -14.71 6.14
C LEU A 21 1.15 -13.47 6.02
N GLU A 22 1.25 -12.70 7.09
CA GLU A 22 2.21 -11.60 7.19
C GLU A 22 3.62 -12.14 7.44
N GLU A 23 4.64 -11.39 7.02
CA GLU A 23 6.04 -11.74 7.26
C GLU A 23 6.40 -13.15 6.75
N TYR A 24 5.82 -13.53 5.61
CA TYR A 24 6.00 -14.84 4.99
C TYR A 24 7.46 -15.06 4.56
N SER A 25 8.00 -16.25 4.87
CA SER A 25 9.33 -16.63 4.42
C SER A 25 9.26 -17.03 2.94
N ALA A 26 9.94 -16.26 2.09
CA ALA A 26 9.92 -16.43 0.64
C ALA A 26 11.35 -16.61 0.12
N GLU A 27 11.50 -17.32 -1.00
CA GLU A 27 12.75 -17.31 -1.75
C GLU A 27 12.83 -16.03 -2.59
N LYS A 28 14.00 -15.38 -2.57
CA LYS A 28 14.26 -14.16 -3.34
C LYS A 28 15.44 -14.34 -4.29
N TYR A 29 15.35 -13.82 -5.50
CA TYR A 29 16.45 -13.75 -6.45
C TYR A 29 17.56 -12.83 -5.93
N ASN A 30 18.82 -13.29 -6.05
CA ASN A 30 19.99 -12.46 -5.79
C ASN A 30 20.54 -11.94 -7.11
N ASP A 31 20.54 -10.62 -7.28
CA ASP A 31 21.07 -9.98 -8.49
C ASP A 31 22.62 -9.95 -8.51
N GLN A 32 23.30 -10.33 -7.43
CA GLN A 32 24.73 -10.08 -7.21
C GLN A 32 25.62 -11.31 -6.94
N GLU A 33 25.10 -12.55 -6.95
CA GLU A 33 25.90 -13.75 -6.59
C GLU A 33 25.66 -14.98 -7.49
N ASP A 34 26.59 -15.94 -7.43
CA ASP A 34 26.49 -17.28 -8.06
C ASP A 34 25.33 -18.13 -7.51
N VAL A 35 24.76 -17.73 -6.36
CA VAL A 35 23.56 -18.34 -5.77
C VAL A 35 22.31 -17.70 -6.36
N LYS A 36 21.52 -18.49 -7.10
CA LYS A 36 20.33 -18.00 -7.81
C LYS A 36 19.24 -17.43 -6.90
N THR A 37 19.09 -17.96 -5.68
CA THR A 37 18.05 -17.54 -4.72
C THR A 37 18.56 -17.58 -3.27
N TYR A 38 18.00 -16.74 -2.40
CA TYR A 38 18.26 -16.73 -0.96
C TYR A 38 16.95 -16.69 -0.16
N PRO A 39 16.91 -17.22 1.08
CA PRO A 39 15.75 -17.10 1.94
C PRO A 39 15.59 -15.64 2.41
N GLY A 40 14.40 -15.09 2.21
CA GLY A 40 14.02 -13.76 2.62
C GLY A 40 12.62 -13.74 3.23
N ARG A 41 12.12 -12.52 3.41
CA ARG A 41 10.78 -12.26 3.93
C ARG A 41 10.03 -11.37 2.97
N SER A 42 8.79 -11.73 2.67
CA SER A 42 7.82 -10.86 2.01
C SER A 42 6.83 -10.30 3.03
N ASP A 43 6.29 -9.12 2.77
CA ASP A 43 5.43 -8.44 3.73
C ASP A 43 4.09 -9.15 3.92
N LEU A 44 3.54 -9.70 2.83
CA LEU A 44 2.29 -10.45 2.86
C LEU A 44 2.23 -11.50 1.77
N TYR A 45 1.84 -12.71 2.15
CA TYR A 45 1.44 -13.79 1.24
C TYR A 45 -0.08 -13.98 1.30
N ILE A 46 -0.71 -14.23 0.15
CA ILE A 46 -2.13 -14.54 0.01
C ILE A 46 -2.29 -15.78 -0.87
N ALA A 47 -3.03 -16.77 -0.39
CA ALA A 47 -3.47 -17.91 -1.18
C ALA A 47 -4.99 -17.85 -1.37
N SER A 48 -5.46 -17.95 -2.62
CA SER A 48 -6.90 -18.05 -2.90
C SER A 48 -7.50 -19.31 -2.29
N SER A 49 -8.83 -19.39 -2.23
CA SER A 49 -9.49 -20.70 -2.15
C SER A 49 -9.25 -21.48 -3.45
N ARG A 50 -9.48 -22.80 -3.41
CA ARG A 50 -9.31 -23.65 -4.58
C ARG A 50 -10.22 -23.16 -5.70
N ASN A 51 -9.64 -22.76 -6.81
CA ASN A 51 -10.34 -22.28 -7.98
C ASN A 51 -11.13 -23.44 -8.61
N ALA A 52 -12.40 -23.21 -8.91
CA ALA A 52 -13.30 -24.25 -9.43
C ALA A 52 -13.00 -24.64 -10.89
N GLN A 53 -12.36 -23.74 -11.64
CA GLN A 53 -12.07 -23.92 -13.07
C GLN A 53 -10.81 -24.76 -13.31
N ASP A 54 -9.76 -24.60 -12.50
CA ASP A 54 -8.48 -25.30 -12.69
C ASP A 54 -8.07 -26.18 -11.50
N ASN A 55 -8.90 -26.21 -10.43
CA ASN A 55 -8.69 -26.99 -9.21
C ASN A 55 -7.37 -26.66 -8.48
N LYS A 56 -6.83 -25.45 -8.67
CA LYS A 56 -5.59 -24.97 -8.06
C LYS A 56 -5.83 -23.87 -7.04
N PHE A 57 -4.86 -23.71 -6.14
CA PHE A 57 -4.75 -22.50 -5.33
C PHE A 57 -3.90 -21.51 -6.12
N HIS A 58 -4.29 -20.24 -6.12
CA HIS A 58 -3.47 -19.18 -6.68
C HIS A 58 -2.75 -18.44 -5.58
N GLU A 59 -1.46 -18.24 -5.76
CA GLU A 59 -0.58 -17.69 -4.75
C GLU A 59 -0.07 -16.31 -5.17
N VAL A 60 -0.12 -15.37 -4.22
CA VAL A 60 0.31 -13.99 -4.43
C VAL A 60 1.21 -13.58 -3.29
N VAL A 61 2.38 -13.01 -3.62
CA VAL A 61 3.22 -12.31 -2.65
C VAL A 61 3.22 -10.81 -2.90
N ILE A 62 3.31 -10.06 -1.81
CA ILE A 62 3.16 -8.63 -1.77
C ILE A 62 4.31 -8.00 -0.99
N GLU A 63 4.99 -7.04 -1.62
CA GLU A 63 5.91 -6.13 -0.94
C GLU A 63 5.23 -4.76 -0.79
N ALA A 64 5.24 -4.24 0.43
CA ALA A 64 4.56 -3.02 0.81
C ALA A 64 5.57 -1.89 1.04
N LYS A 65 5.16 -0.66 0.74
CA LYS A 65 5.82 0.57 1.17
C LYS A 65 4.78 1.53 1.75
N LEU A 66 5.20 2.40 2.66
CA LEU A 66 4.33 3.46 3.19
C LEU A 66 4.93 4.86 3.00
N ALA A 67 4.10 5.82 2.57
CA ALA A 67 4.47 7.24 2.53
C ALA A 67 3.35 8.21 2.89
N TRP A 68 3.63 9.05 3.89
CA TRP A 68 2.70 10.02 4.49
C TRP A 68 2.31 11.23 3.63
N LEU A 69 1.50 11.13 2.58
CA LEU A 69 1.23 12.27 1.69
C LEU A 69 0.63 13.51 2.40
N PRO A 70 1.33 14.67 2.45
CA PRO A 70 0.74 15.89 2.94
C PRO A 70 -0.31 16.38 1.94
N ILE A 71 -1.29 17.12 2.45
CA ILE A 71 -2.28 17.80 1.63
C ILE A 71 -1.97 19.31 1.65
N PRO A 72 -1.76 19.96 0.49
CA PRO A 72 -1.87 19.42 -0.87
C PRO A 72 -0.72 18.48 -1.26
N ILE A 73 -1.00 17.53 -2.17
CA ILE A 73 -0.02 16.56 -2.66
C ILE A 73 0.96 17.27 -3.61
N THR A 74 2.19 17.48 -3.15
CA THR A 74 3.25 18.14 -3.93
C THR A 74 4.34 17.17 -4.41
N ARG A 75 4.44 16.01 -3.77
CA ARG A 75 5.51 15.03 -4.00
C ARG A 75 5.18 14.04 -5.11
N ASN A 76 6.23 13.51 -5.75
CA ASN A 76 6.13 12.41 -6.69
C ASN A 76 5.76 11.11 -5.95
N VAL A 77 4.61 10.53 -6.31
CA VAL A 77 4.06 9.31 -5.69
C VAL A 77 4.44 8.03 -6.43
N SER A 78 4.81 8.11 -7.71
CA SER A 78 5.05 6.94 -8.57
C SER A 78 6.33 6.19 -8.20
N ASN A 79 7.37 6.90 -7.76
CA ASN A 79 8.65 6.31 -7.40
C ASN A 79 8.53 5.23 -6.31
N LEU A 80 7.71 5.46 -5.27
CA LEU A 80 7.58 4.48 -4.18
C LEU A 80 6.79 3.24 -4.59
N LEU A 81 5.76 3.40 -5.42
CA LEU A 81 5.05 2.25 -5.97
C LEU A 81 5.97 1.43 -6.88
N ASN A 82 6.84 2.09 -7.64
CA ASN A 82 7.86 1.41 -8.45
C ASN A 82 8.86 0.67 -7.56
N ILE A 83 9.36 1.28 -6.47
CA ILE A 83 10.25 0.59 -5.53
C ILE A 83 9.56 -0.65 -4.95
N ALA A 84 8.29 -0.54 -4.55
CA ALA A 84 7.52 -1.69 -4.08
C ALA A 84 7.42 -2.80 -5.16
N LYS A 85 7.20 -2.42 -6.42
CA LYS A 85 7.16 -3.35 -7.56
C LYS A 85 8.52 -4.02 -7.78
N GLU A 86 9.61 -3.26 -7.76
CA GLU A 86 10.96 -3.79 -7.97
C GLU A 86 11.38 -4.71 -6.81
N ASP A 87 10.96 -4.42 -5.58
CA ASP A 87 11.14 -5.37 -4.47
C ASP A 87 10.30 -6.63 -4.66
N ALA A 88 9.04 -6.49 -5.12
CA ALA A 88 8.18 -7.64 -5.37
C ALA A 88 8.71 -8.56 -6.47
N LYS A 89 9.38 -8.02 -7.49
CA LYS A 89 10.05 -8.78 -8.55
C LYS A 89 11.09 -9.76 -8.02
N LYS A 90 11.72 -9.44 -6.89
CA LYS A 90 12.76 -10.28 -6.30
C LYS A 90 12.18 -11.58 -5.75
N ASN A 91 10.90 -11.64 -5.38
CA ASN A 91 10.30 -12.91 -4.95
C ASN A 91 10.23 -13.92 -6.11
N SER A 92 10.43 -15.19 -5.77
CA SER A 92 10.43 -16.31 -6.71
C SER A 92 9.45 -17.39 -6.28
N ASN A 93 8.86 -18.07 -7.27
CA ASN A 93 8.00 -19.27 -7.17
C ASN A 93 6.49 -19.06 -7.06
N GLU A 94 5.99 -17.86 -6.76
CA GLU A 94 4.54 -17.61 -6.68
C GLU A 94 3.91 -17.21 -8.03
N ASP A 95 2.60 -17.48 -8.18
CA ASP A 95 1.86 -17.22 -9.43
C ASP A 95 1.86 -15.73 -9.81
N ALA A 96 1.74 -14.86 -8.81
CA ALA A 96 1.79 -13.41 -8.98
C ALA A 96 2.56 -12.71 -7.87
N ARG A 97 3.17 -11.59 -8.25
CA ARG A 97 3.97 -10.73 -7.35
C ARG A 97 3.46 -9.30 -7.48
N ILE A 98 3.21 -8.63 -6.36
CA ILE A 98 2.58 -7.31 -6.35
C ILE A 98 3.39 -6.34 -5.49
N GLY A 99 3.70 -5.17 -6.04
CA GLY A 99 4.14 -4.03 -5.24
C GLY A 99 2.94 -3.23 -4.78
N VAL A 100 2.86 -2.93 -3.48
CA VAL A 100 1.80 -2.09 -2.90
C VAL A 100 2.41 -0.88 -2.23
N CYS A 101 1.80 0.28 -2.40
CA CYS A 101 2.13 1.44 -1.59
C CYS A 101 0.89 2.02 -0.91
N PHE A 102 1.01 2.22 0.40
CA PHE A 102 0.03 2.90 1.22
C PHE A 102 0.43 4.36 1.40
N TYR A 103 -0.53 5.23 1.15
CA TYR A 103 -0.37 6.67 1.18
C TYR A 103 -1.35 7.29 2.19
N PRO A 104 -1.07 7.20 3.50
CA PRO A 104 -1.86 7.91 4.49
C PRO A 104 -1.78 9.42 4.23
N LEU A 105 -2.95 10.05 4.13
CA LEU A 105 -3.06 11.48 3.93
C LEU A 105 -2.83 12.19 5.27
N LYS A 106 -2.07 13.28 5.24
CA LYS A 106 -1.80 14.13 6.40
C LYS A 106 -2.11 15.58 6.08
N VAL A 107 -2.87 16.25 6.94
CA VAL A 107 -2.98 17.71 6.91
C VAL A 107 -1.80 18.28 7.71
N PRO A 108 -0.99 19.19 7.14
CA PRO A 108 0.09 19.85 7.88
C PRO A 108 -0.41 20.55 9.15
N SER A 109 0.36 20.58 10.24
CA SER A 109 -0.02 21.31 11.46
C SER A 109 -0.08 22.82 11.27
N SER A 110 0.65 23.36 10.29
CA SER A 110 0.59 24.77 9.89
C SER A 110 -0.71 25.15 9.19
N ASP A 111 -1.61 24.20 8.99
CA ASP A 111 -2.83 24.39 8.24
C ASP A 111 -4.02 24.65 9.18
N ASP A 112 -4.54 25.87 9.15
CA ASP A 112 -5.61 26.32 10.04
C ASP A 112 -7.02 25.94 9.54
N ARG A 113 -7.14 25.08 8.51
CA ARG A 113 -8.45 24.66 7.97
C ARG A 113 -9.22 23.81 8.97
N LYS A 114 -10.55 23.95 8.94
CA LYS A 114 -11.46 23.13 9.76
C LYS A 114 -11.47 21.66 9.28
N PRO A 115 -11.79 20.68 10.15
CA PRO A 115 -11.84 19.26 9.77
C PRO A 115 -12.76 18.96 8.58
N THR A 116 -13.86 19.71 8.41
CA THR A 116 -14.77 19.56 7.27
C THR A 116 -14.11 19.95 5.95
N GLN A 117 -13.34 21.03 5.93
CA GLN A 117 -12.57 21.48 4.77
C GLN A 117 -11.46 20.48 4.42
N ALA A 118 -10.79 19.91 5.43
CA ALA A 118 -9.76 18.89 5.24
C ALA A 118 -10.29 17.63 4.51
N LYS A 119 -11.53 17.18 4.82
CA LYS A 119 -12.16 16.03 4.14
C LYS A 119 -12.42 16.31 2.66
N ASP A 120 -12.99 17.47 2.35
CA ASP A 120 -13.31 17.81 0.96
C ASP A 120 -12.04 17.95 0.12
N ILE A 121 -10.97 18.44 0.72
CA ILE A 121 -9.67 18.50 0.06
C ILE A 121 -9.10 17.09 -0.10
N ALA A 122 -9.17 16.20 0.89
CA ALA A 122 -8.74 14.81 0.74
C ALA A 122 -9.45 14.08 -0.41
N ARG A 123 -10.77 14.31 -0.56
CA ARG A 123 -11.54 13.78 -1.70
C ARG A 123 -11.02 14.32 -3.04
N LYS A 124 -10.73 15.63 -3.10
CA LYS A 124 -10.14 16.24 -4.30
C LYS A 124 -8.70 15.74 -4.53
N SER A 125 -7.95 15.49 -3.47
CA SER A 125 -6.58 14.97 -3.50
C SER A 125 -6.48 13.59 -4.13
N ILE A 126 -7.53 12.76 -4.09
CA ILE A 126 -7.54 11.49 -4.82
C ILE A 126 -7.40 11.72 -6.34
N LYS A 127 -8.14 12.69 -6.90
CA LYS A 127 -8.01 13.02 -8.34
C LYS A 127 -6.61 13.51 -8.67
N TYR A 128 -6.05 14.38 -7.82
CA TYR A 128 -4.68 14.85 -7.99
C TYR A 128 -3.65 13.72 -7.85
N PHE A 129 -3.85 12.80 -6.91
CA PHE A 129 -3.00 11.61 -6.74
C PHE A 129 -2.99 10.76 -8.00
N LEU A 130 -4.15 10.42 -8.54
CA LEU A 130 -4.28 9.63 -9.76
C LEU A 130 -3.60 10.31 -10.96
N ALA A 131 -3.76 11.63 -11.07
CA ALA A 131 -3.12 12.43 -12.11
C ALA A 131 -1.58 12.51 -11.99
N LYS A 132 -0.96 12.04 -10.88
CA LYS A 132 0.49 12.02 -10.72
C LYS A 132 1.15 10.73 -11.21
N PHE A 133 0.38 9.75 -11.69
CA PHE A 133 0.95 8.50 -12.21
C PHE A 133 1.22 8.51 -13.72
N ASP A 134 0.98 9.62 -14.42
CA ASP A 134 1.27 9.88 -15.85
C ASP A 134 1.45 8.61 -16.71
N ALA A 135 2.70 8.26 -17.03
CA ALA A 135 3.07 7.19 -17.96
C ALA A 135 3.08 5.78 -17.36
N ASN A 136 2.87 5.63 -16.04
CA ASN A 136 2.96 4.35 -15.35
C ASN A 136 1.87 4.18 -14.29
N PRO A 137 0.58 4.16 -14.71
CA PRO A 137 -0.55 4.07 -13.80
C PRO A 137 -0.50 2.83 -12.91
N PRO A 138 -0.97 2.91 -11.66
CA PRO A 138 -1.20 1.72 -10.84
C PRO A 138 -2.22 0.81 -11.52
N ASP A 139 -2.07 -0.51 -11.35
CA ASP A 139 -3.01 -1.50 -11.89
C ASP A 139 -4.29 -1.54 -11.05
N LEU A 140 -4.19 -1.20 -9.76
CA LEU A 140 -5.33 -1.06 -8.86
C LEU A 140 -5.12 0.11 -7.90
N VAL A 141 -6.19 0.86 -7.63
CA VAL A 141 -6.21 1.88 -6.58
C VAL A 141 -7.46 1.71 -5.74
N ALA A 142 -7.29 1.80 -4.42
CA ALA A 142 -8.39 1.91 -3.47
C ALA A 142 -8.10 3.06 -2.50
N TRP A 143 -9.12 3.54 -1.81
CA TRP A 143 -8.95 4.55 -0.77
C TRP A 143 -10.02 4.42 0.30
N SER A 144 -9.72 4.92 1.49
CA SER A 144 -10.67 5.04 2.59
C SER A 144 -10.58 6.44 3.19
N ILE A 145 -11.71 7.13 3.26
CA ILE A 145 -11.87 8.44 3.89
C ILE A 145 -12.91 8.28 5.00
N PRO A 146 -12.59 8.60 6.26
CA PRO A 146 -13.52 8.39 7.36
C PRO A 146 -14.70 9.36 7.25
N VAL A 147 -15.89 8.89 7.64
CA VAL A 147 -17.11 9.71 7.71
C VAL A 147 -16.93 10.87 8.66
N THR A 148 -16.21 10.65 9.78
CA THR A 148 -15.90 11.66 10.80
C THR A 148 -14.39 11.79 10.97
N LEU A 149 -13.88 13.02 10.92
CA LEU A 149 -12.46 13.32 11.10
C LEU A 149 -12.28 13.88 12.50
N LYS A 150 -11.52 13.17 13.33
CA LYS A 150 -11.17 13.62 14.67
C LYS A 150 -9.74 14.17 14.66
N PRO A 151 -9.46 15.27 15.37
CA PRO A 151 -8.09 15.65 15.64
C PRO A 151 -7.40 14.52 16.38
N THR A 152 -6.20 14.16 15.95
CA THR A 152 -5.37 13.18 16.64
C THR A 152 -4.28 13.97 17.39
N PRO A 153 -4.24 13.90 18.73
CA PRO A 153 -3.12 14.44 19.48
C PRO A 153 -1.85 13.69 19.07
N TRP A 154 -0.78 14.42 18.85
CA TRP A 154 0.55 13.87 18.60
C TRP A 154 1.44 14.44 19.69
N GLU A 155 1.95 13.57 20.57
CA GLU A 155 2.48 13.96 21.88
C GLU A 155 3.73 14.86 21.80
N ASP A 156 4.39 14.95 20.64
CA ASP A 156 5.72 15.55 20.52
C ASP A 156 5.84 16.81 19.63
N LEU A 157 4.79 17.29 18.97
CA LEU A 157 4.93 18.42 18.02
C LEU A 157 3.71 19.34 17.99
N ASP A 158 3.91 20.53 18.57
CA ASP A 158 3.00 21.69 18.57
C ASP A 158 1.61 21.43 19.19
N ASP A 159 1.07 22.40 19.92
CA ASP A 159 -0.33 22.41 20.42
C ASP A 159 -1.39 22.39 19.30
N LYS A 160 -1.01 22.06 18.07
CA LYS A 160 -1.85 22.10 16.89
C LYS A 160 -2.39 20.70 16.56
N PRO A 161 -3.71 20.57 16.35
CA PRO A 161 -4.31 19.28 16.02
C PRO A 161 -3.84 18.77 14.66
N HIS A 162 -3.40 17.52 14.61
CA HIS A 162 -3.14 16.82 13.36
C HIS A 162 -4.39 16.09 12.86
N TYR A 163 -4.55 16.04 11.54
CA TYR A 163 -5.64 15.33 10.90
C TYR A 163 -5.14 14.35 9.86
N PHE A 164 -5.74 13.15 9.87
CA PHE A 164 -5.46 12.07 8.93
C PHE A 164 -6.75 11.73 8.16
N PRO A 165 -7.04 12.44 7.07
CA PRO A 165 -8.33 12.36 6.40
C PRO A 165 -8.52 11.12 5.54
N GLY A 166 -7.61 10.15 5.60
CA GLY A 166 -7.75 8.87 4.93
C GLY A 166 -6.43 8.25 4.52
N VAL A 167 -6.54 7.16 3.76
CA VAL A 167 -5.42 6.47 3.13
C VAL A 167 -5.77 6.16 1.69
N ILE A 168 -4.81 6.30 0.80
CA ILE A 168 -4.88 5.79 -0.57
C ILE A 168 -3.96 4.58 -0.64
N MET A 169 -4.41 3.50 -1.27
CA MET A 169 -3.63 2.31 -1.57
C MET A 169 -3.50 2.22 -3.08
N ALA A 170 -2.28 2.08 -3.58
CA ALA A 170 -2.02 1.79 -4.99
C ALA A 170 -1.24 0.49 -5.12
N MET A 171 -1.55 -0.31 -6.13
CA MET A 171 -0.93 -1.59 -6.38
C MET A 171 -0.41 -1.67 -7.80
N LYS A 172 0.65 -2.45 -7.98
CA LYS A 172 1.22 -2.73 -9.29
C LYS A 172 1.65 -4.18 -9.41
N LEU A 173 1.17 -4.86 -10.44
CA LEU A 173 1.50 -6.23 -10.74
C LEU A 173 2.90 -6.29 -11.37
N VAL A 174 3.65 -7.31 -10.97
CA VAL A 174 4.89 -7.70 -11.66
C VAL A 174 4.52 -8.55 -12.85
N THR A 175 4.59 -7.96 -14.04
CA THR A 175 4.50 -8.70 -15.31
C THR A 175 5.76 -9.53 -15.52
N LYS A 176 5.61 -10.75 -16.05
CA LYS A 176 6.72 -11.59 -16.50
C LYS A 176 7.52 -10.92 -17.61
#